data_AF-A0A812WUF7-F1
#
_entry.id   AF-A0A812WUF7-F1
#
_cell.length_a   1.000
_cell.length_b   1.000
_cell.length_c   1.000
_cell.angle_alpha   90.00
_cell.angle_beta   90.00
_cell.angle_gamma   90.00
#
_symmetry.space_group_name_H-M   'P 1'
#
loop_
_entity.id
_entity.type
_entity.pdbx_description
1 polymer ?
#
loop_
_entity_poly.entity_id
_entity_poly.type
_entity_poly.pdbx_seq_one_letter_code
_entity_poly.pdbx_strand_id
1 'polypeptide(L)'
;MIVDALVEYEQPIFIYIPKHGELRGGAWVVIDPAINPDKMEMYADVDARGGILEPPGIVEVKYRAPQQVEAMHRIDAKLKDLDSKLVGKEGAAKAEVEKEIKAREKQLLPLYTSVATTFADLHDRAGRMKAKNVIRDSIDWKNSRRYFFWRVKRRMLQDHLIKRLQKADPTLSHKGGEALIQKWSAESNVDFSSDQKMVSWLESQNVDARADSIRSAFLKSQIQELFNQLPAGERSGVLSTLRA
;
A
#
# COMPACT_ATOMS: atom_id res chain seq x y z
N MET A 1 -18.99 1.56 11.74
CA MET A 1 -18.90 2.94 12.27
C MET A 1 -17.64 3.72 11.84
N ILE A 2 -16.56 3.08 11.34
CA ILE A 2 -15.49 3.77 10.57
C ILE A 2 -15.37 3.15 9.18
N VAL A 3 -15.22 1.82 9.14
CA VAL A 3 -15.13 1.04 7.89
C VAL A 3 -16.34 1.31 6.98
N ASP A 4 -17.56 1.22 7.51
CA ASP A 4 -18.78 1.48 6.71
C ASP A 4 -18.77 2.86 6.06
N ALA A 5 -18.35 3.91 6.79
CA ALA A 5 -18.27 5.26 6.26
C ALA A 5 -17.19 5.41 5.18
N LEU A 6 -16.08 4.69 5.30
CA LEU A 6 -15.01 4.68 4.28
C LEU A 6 -15.41 3.92 3.02
N VAL A 7 -16.21 2.84 3.16
CA VAL A 7 -16.77 2.09 2.03
C VAL A 7 -17.69 2.98 1.20
N GLU A 8 -18.54 3.79 1.84
CA GLU A 8 -19.51 4.66 1.17
C GLU A 8 -18.90 5.98 0.65
N TYR A 9 -17.68 6.32 1.07
CA TYR A 9 -17.07 7.61 0.73
C TYR A 9 -16.73 7.71 -0.77
N GLU A 10 -17.17 8.81 -1.42
CA GLU A 10 -17.09 8.93 -2.88
C GLU A 10 -15.93 9.79 -3.38
N GLN A 11 -15.22 10.48 -2.49
CA GLN A 11 -14.13 11.39 -2.84
C GLN A 11 -12.76 10.75 -2.54
N PRO A 12 -11.67 11.17 -3.20
CA PRO A 12 -10.34 10.66 -2.90
C PRO A 12 -9.93 10.87 -1.44
N ILE A 13 -9.43 9.82 -0.80
CA ILE A 13 -8.95 9.82 0.59
C ILE A 13 -7.44 9.62 0.59
N PHE A 14 -6.72 10.47 1.31
CA PHE A 14 -5.28 10.40 1.47
C PHE A 14 -4.95 10.16 2.93
N ILE A 15 -4.38 8.99 3.22
CA ILE A 15 -3.88 8.65 4.55
C ILE A 15 -2.37 8.85 4.52
N TYR A 16 -1.86 9.67 5.42
CA TYR A 16 -0.43 9.92 5.53
C TYR A 16 0.01 9.72 6.97
N ILE A 17 0.93 8.78 7.18
CA ILE A 17 1.60 8.60 8.46
C ILE A 17 2.73 9.65 8.52
N PRO A 18 2.62 10.69 9.37
CA PRO A 18 3.57 11.79 9.38
C PRO A 18 4.92 11.36 9.97
N LYS A 19 5.90 12.27 9.96
CA LYS A 19 7.22 12.06 10.57
C LYS A 19 7.09 11.62 12.03
N HIS A 20 7.74 10.52 12.41
CA HIS A 20 7.64 9.89 13.73
C HIS A 20 6.21 9.42 14.13
N GLY A 21 5.25 9.47 13.20
CA GLY A 21 3.95 8.88 13.38
C GLY A 21 4.03 7.37 13.29
N GLU A 22 3.13 6.70 13.99
CA GLU A 22 3.01 5.24 13.98
C GLU A 22 1.59 4.79 13.66
N LEU A 23 1.46 3.73 12.88
CA LEU A 23 0.19 3.06 12.62
C LEU A 23 0.32 1.57 12.93
N ARG A 24 -0.40 1.09 13.96
CA ARG A 24 -0.20 -0.25 14.53
C ARG A 24 -1.51 -1.03 14.59
N GLY A 25 -1.42 -2.36 14.42
CA GLY A 25 -2.47 -3.30 14.77
C GLY A 25 -3.85 -2.94 14.22
N GLY A 26 -4.87 -2.93 15.08
CA GLY A 26 -6.25 -2.66 14.69
C GLY A 26 -6.48 -1.26 14.10
N ALA A 27 -5.66 -0.27 14.47
CA ALA A 27 -5.76 1.07 13.91
C ALA A 27 -5.41 1.08 12.41
N TRP A 28 -4.46 0.24 11.98
CA TRP A 28 -4.17 0.05 10.55
C TRP A 28 -5.38 -0.56 9.83
N VAL A 29 -5.94 -1.63 10.40
CA VAL A 29 -6.99 -2.43 9.77
C VAL A 29 -8.21 -1.58 9.40
N VAL A 30 -8.60 -0.63 10.25
CA VAL A 30 -9.80 0.19 10.03
C VAL A 30 -9.61 1.35 9.06
N ILE A 31 -8.39 1.59 8.57
CA ILE A 31 -8.09 2.63 7.57
C ILE A 31 -7.29 2.08 6.38
N ASP A 32 -7.20 0.76 6.21
CA ASP A 32 -6.45 0.18 5.10
C ASP A 32 -7.08 0.56 3.75
N PRO A 33 -6.29 0.95 2.73
CA PRO A 33 -6.84 1.30 1.41
C PRO A 33 -7.66 0.19 0.74
N ALA A 34 -7.49 -1.09 1.15
CA ALA A 34 -8.31 -2.19 0.69
C ALA A 34 -9.81 -2.03 1.03
N ILE A 35 -10.17 -1.17 2.00
CA ILE A 35 -11.56 -0.86 2.33
C ILE A 35 -12.27 -0.19 1.14
N ASN A 36 -11.61 0.76 0.47
CA ASN A 36 -12.15 1.44 -0.70
C ASN A 36 -11.01 1.73 -1.69
N PRO A 37 -10.59 0.71 -2.47
CA PRO A 37 -9.39 0.78 -3.30
C PRO A 37 -9.49 1.78 -4.45
N ASP A 38 -10.71 2.18 -4.81
CA ASP A 38 -10.95 3.16 -5.86
C ASP A 38 -10.71 4.60 -5.37
N LYS A 39 -10.85 4.86 -4.06
CA LYS A 39 -10.77 6.21 -3.48
C LYS A 39 -9.59 6.40 -2.53
N MET A 40 -9.17 5.37 -1.81
CA MET A 40 -8.18 5.47 -0.74
C MET A 40 -6.75 5.24 -1.22
N GLU A 41 -5.84 6.09 -0.75
CA GLU A 41 -4.40 5.94 -0.94
C GLU A 41 -3.69 6.17 0.39
N MET A 42 -2.71 5.30 0.70
CA MET A 42 -1.89 5.43 1.91
C MET A 42 -0.44 5.76 1.58
N TYR A 43 0.13 6.60 2.42
CA TYR A 43 1.49 7.13 2.35
C TYR A 43 2.12 7.09 3.74
N ALA A 44 3.44 6.99 3.79
CA ALA A 44 4.16 7.08 5.05
C ALA A 44 5.36 8.01 4.89
N ASP A 45 5.68 8.73 5.96
CA ASP A 45 6.93 9.46 6.03
C ASP A 45 8.11 8.48 6.06
N VAL A 46 9.28 8.89 5.55
CA VAL A 46 10.50 8.07 5.60
C VAL A 46 10.88 7.65 7.03
N ASP A 47 10.56 8.47 8.03
CA ASP A 47 10.81 8.21 9.44
C ASP A 47 9.59 7.66 10.20
N ALA A 48 8.48 7.37 9.51
CA ALA A 48 7.30 6.76 10.12
C ALA A 48 7.51 5.28 10.48
N ARG A 49 6.61 4.75 11.30
CA ARG A 49 6.55 3.32 11.66
C ARG A 49 5.19 2.72 11.43
N GLY A 50 5.17 1.42 11.18
CA GLY A 50 3.92 0.69 11.09
C GLY A 50 4.12 -0.81 10.97
N GLY A 51 3.23 -1.52 11.65
CA GLY A 51 3.38 -2.94 11.89
C GLY A 51 2.22 -3.50 12.70
N ILE A 52 2.31 -4.77 13.05
CA ILE A 52 1.23 -5.46 13.78
C ILE A 52 1.26 -5.08 15.26
N LEU A 53 2.45 -5.11 15.87
CA LEU A 53 2.69 -4.75 17.26
C LEU A 53 3.85 -3.76 17.33
N GLU A 54 4.04 -3.14 18.49
CA GLU A 54 5.24 -2.36 18.77
C GLU A 54 6.48 -3.27 18.83
N PRO A 55 7.69 -2.75 18.53
CA PRO A 55 8.90 -3.57 18.48
C PRO A 55 9.17 -4.37 19.77
N PRO A 56 8.97 -3.83 20.99
CA PRO A 56 9.09 -4.62 22.22
C PRO A 56 8.12 -5.82 22.26
N GLY A 57 6.86 -5.62 21.87
CA GLY A 57 5.87 -6.70 21.81
C GLY A 57 6.22 -7.79 20.79
N ILE A 58 6.83 -7.41 19.64
CA ILE A 58 7.36 -8.40 18.69
C ILE A 58 8.50 -9.21 19.30
N VAL A 59 9.41 -8.57 20.04
CA VAL A 59 10.54 -9.24 20.70
C VAL A 59 10.03 -10.25 21.75
N GLU A 60 9.04 -9.87 22.56
CA GLU A 60 8.45 -10.74 23.59
C GLU A 60 7.78 -11.99 23.01
N VAL A 61 7.29 -11.93 21.77
CA VAL A 61 6.63 -13.07 21.11
C VAL A 61 7.61 -13.88 20.25
N LYS A 62 8.45 -13.22 19.46
CA LYS A 62 9.25 -13.85 18.39
C LYS A 62 10.75 -13.95 18.66
N TYR A 63 11.30 -13.11 19.55
CA TYR A 63 12.75 -13.05 19.77
C TYR A 63 13.09 -12.96 21.27
N ARG A 64 12.62 -13.97 22.00
CA ARG A 64 12.69 -14.07 23.47
C ARG A 64 14.12 -14.36 23.93
N ALA A 65 14.31 -14.38 25.26
CA ALA A 65 15.61 -14.61 25.88
C ALA A 65 16.39 -15.81 25.30
N PRO A 66 15.80 -16.99 24.99
CA PRO A 66 16.55 -18.09 24.39
C PRO A 66 17.17 -17.75 23.03
N GLN A 67 16.40 -17.12 22.13
CA GLN A 67 16.91 -16.71 20.81
C GLN A 67 17.98 -15.61 20.91
N GLN A 68 17.86 -14.74 21.92
CA GLN A 68 18.87 -13.73 22.20
C GLN A 68 20.17 -14.36 22.71
N VAL A 69 20.08 -15.34 23.62
CA VAL A 69 21.24 -16.10 24.12
C VAL A 69 21.93 -16.82 22.96
N GLU A 70 21.19 -17.49 22.07
CA GLU A 70 21.77 -18.09 20.84
C GLU A 70 22.55 -17.06 20.00
N ALA A 71 22.03 -15.83 19.87
CA ALA A 71 22.73 -14.76 19.17
C ALA A 71 23.98 -14.28 19.93
N MET A 72 23.95 -14.26 21.27
CA MET A 72 25.11 -13.94 22.10
C MET A 72 26.26 -14.92 21.85
N HIS A 73 25.99 -16.22 21.90
CA HIS A 73 26.99 -17.26 21.60
C HIS A 73 27.49 -17.20 20.16
N ARG A 74 26.64 -16.78 19.21
CA ARG A 74 27.04 -16.59 17.81
C ARG A 74 27.91 -15.37 17.56
N ILE A 75 27.82 -14.32 18.37
CA ILE A 75 28.43 -13.01 18.06
C ILE A 75 29.49 -12.58 19.07
N ASP A 76 29.22 -12.70 20.38
CA ASP A 76 30.12 -12.24 21.45
C ASP A 76 31.41 -13.07 21.50
N ALA A 77 32.56 -12.40 21.37
CA ALA A 77 33.86 -13.06 21.33
C ALA A 77 34.20 -13.77 22.65
N LYS A 78 33.77 -13.23 23.80
CA LYS A 78 34.05 -13.81 25.12
C LYS A 78 33.25 -15.10 25.33
N LEU A 79 31.96 -15.11 24.96
CA LEU A 79 31.15 -16.33 25.01
C LEU A 79 31.70 -17.42 24.08
N LYS A 80 32.13 -17.08 22.86
CA LYS A 80 32.78 -18.07 21.97
C LYS A 80 34.03 -18.70 22.54
N ASP A 81 34.88 -17.89 23.19
CA ASP A 81 36.07 -18.37 23.87
C ASP A 81 35.71 -19.28 25.06
N LEU A 82 34.71 -18.89 25.86
CA LEU A 82 34.20 -19.71 26.96
C LEU A 82 33.57 -21.03 26.49
N ASP A 83 32.79 -21.01 25.39
CA ASP A 83 32.22 -22.22 24.78
C ASP A 83 33.32 -23.16 24.29
N SER A 84 34.37 -22.62 23.69
CA SER A 84 35.53 -23.41 23.24
C SER A 84 36.28 -24.02 24.43
N LYS A 85 36.41 -23.29 25.54
CA LYS A 85 37.00 -23.77 26.80
C LYS A 85 36.14 -24.79 27.55
N LEU A 86 34.85 -24.85 27.25
CA LEU A 86 33.93 -25.83 27.83
C LEU A 86 34.10 -27.22 27.20
N VAL A 87 34.54 -27.29 25.93
CA VAL A 87 34.78 -28.54 25.22
C VAL A 87 35.89 -29.34 25.91
N GLY A 88 35.58 -30.57 26.31
CA GLY A 88 36.54 -31.48 26.96
C GLY A 88 36.79 -31.22 28.45
N LYS A 89 36.05 -30.30 29.09
CA LYS A 89 36.08 -30.13 30.55
C LYS A 89 35.03 -31.00 31.25
N GLU A 90 35.42 -31.58 32.40
CA GLU A 90 34.55 -32.38 33.25
C GLU A 90 34.63 -31.95 34.73
N GLY A 91 33.66 -32.40 35.53
CA GLY A 91 33.62 -32.15 36.97
C GLY A 91 33.57 -30.66 37.35
N ALA A 92 34.32 -30.28 38.38
CA ALA A 92 34.31 -28.92 38.93
C ALA A 92 34.79 -27.86 37.92
N ALA A 93 35.73 -28.20 37.03
CA ALA A 93 36.24 -27.27 36.03
C ALA A 93 35.19 -26.91 34.95
N LYS A 94 34.24 -27.81 34.68
CA LYS A 94 33.09 -27.54 33.81
C LYS A 94 32.10 -26.57 34.48
N ALA A 95 31.80 -26.81 35.76
CA ALA A 95 30.85 -25.99 36.51
C ALA A 95 31.30 -24.52 36.65
N GLU A 96 32.60 -24.27 36.83
CA GLU A 96 33.12 -22.89 36.87
C GLU A 96 32.98 -22.17 35.52
N VAL A 97 33.26 -22.85 34.40
CA VAL A 97 33.10 -22.24 33.06
C VAL A 97 31.62 -21.97 32.75
N GLU A 98 30.72 -22.88 33.11
CA GLU A 98 29.26 -22.65 32.97
C GLU A 98 28.76 -21.46 33.80
N LYS A 99 29.34 -21.25 34.99
CA LYS A 99 29.04 -20.10 35.84
C LYS A 99 29.53 -18.80 35.22
N GLU A 100 30.71 -18.79 34.62
CA GLU A 100 31.24 -17.64 33.86
C GLU A 100 30.39 -17.32 32.62
N ILE A 101 29.95 -18.34 31.88
CA ILE A 101 29.01 -18.19 30.74
C ILE A 101 27.73 -17.52 31.21
N LYS A 102 27.06 -18.09 32.24
CA LYS A 102 25.80 -17.53 32.77
C LYS A 102 25.95 -16.11 33.29
N ALA A 103 27.09 -15.78 33.91
CA ALA A 103 27.38 -14.42 34.34
C ALA A 103 27.50 -13.45 33.16
N ARG A 104 28.16 -13.87 32.07
CA ARG A 104 28.30 -13.08 30.85
C ARG A 104 26.97 -12.93 30.09
N GLU A 105 26.19 -14.00 29.97
CA GLU A 105 24.83 -13.96 29.40
C GLU A 105 23.96 -12.93 30.14
N LYS A 106 23.93 -13.00 31.48
CA LYS A 106 23.17 -12.06 32.32
C LYS A 106 23.62 -10.61 32.13
N GLN A 107 24.92 -10.38 31.98
CA GLN A 107 25.47 -9.06 31.71
C GLN A 107 25.04 -8.52 30.34
N LEU A 108 25.02 -9.38 29.32
CA LEU A 108 24.72 -9.00 27.94
C LEU A 108 23.23 -8.84 27.66
N LEU A 109 22.37 -9.53 28.42
CA LEU A 109 20.94 -9.60 28.15
C LEU A 109 20.26 -8.24 27.97
N PRO A 110 20.45 -7.21 28.82
CA PRO A 110 19.81 -5.91 28.60
C PRO A 110 20.21 -5.24 27.28
N LEU A 111 21.49 -5.38 26.89
CA LEU A 111 22.00 -4.84 25.63
C LEU A 111 21.40 -5.59 24.43
N TYR A 112 21.36 -6.92 24.48
CA TYR A 112 20.79 -7.73 23.42
C TYR A 112 19.27 -7.54 23.29
N THR A 113 18.56 -7.26 24.38
CA THR A 113 17.15 -6.84 24.32
C THR A 113 17.02 -5.54 23.52
N SER A 114 17.85 -4.53 23.78
CA SER A 114 17.84 -3.27 23.01
C SER A 114 18.16 -3.48 21.52
N VAL A 115 19.14 -4.35 21.22
CA VAL A 115 19.47 -4.76 19.85
C VAL A 115 18.29 -5.48 19.19
N ALA A 116 17.63 -6.40 19.90
CA ALA A 116 16.46 -7.12 19.43
C ALA A 116 15.29 -6.18 19.12
N THR A 117 15.04 -5.20 19.99
CA THR A 117 14.02 -4.16 19.76
C THR A 117 14.34 -3.33 18.53
N THR A 118 15.60 -2.92 18.36
CA THR A 118 16.05 -2.19 17.16
C THR A 118 15.90 -3.05 15.91
N PHE A 119 16.27 -4.33 15.99
CA PHE A 119 16.11 -5.29 14.88
C PHE A 119 14.63 -5.47 14.50
N ALA A 120 13.73 -5.55 15.48
CA ALA A 120 12.29 -5.56 15.24
C ALA A 120 11.83 -4.24 14.56
N ASP A 121 12.28 -3.08 15.04
CA ASP A 121 11.94 -1.76 14.46
C ASP A 121 12.35 -1.63 12.98
N LEU A 122 13.44 -2.26 12.56
CA LEU A 122 13.85 -2.28 11.14
C LEU A 122 12.77 -2.88 10.23
N HIS A 123 11.93 -3.78 10.74
CA HIS A 123 10.82 -4.36 10.00
C HIS A 123 9.63 -3.42 9.87
N ASP A 124 9.53 -2.37 10.70
CA ASP A 124 8.37 -1.47 10.72
C ASP A 124 8.60 -0.18 9.93
N ARG A 125 9.72 -0.08 9.21
CA ARG A 125 10.08 1.12 8.42
C ARG A 125 9.27 1.24 7.14
N ALA A 126 9.04 2.48 6.71
CA ALA A 126 8.32 2.83 5.47
C ALA A 126 8.87 2.11 4.22
N GLY A 127 10.18 1.84 4.16
CA GLY A 127 10.78 1.06 3.06
C GLY A 127 10.16 -0.33 2.90
N ARG A 128 9.89 -1.03 4.01
CA ARG A 128 9.22 -2.35 3.96
C ARG A 128 7.76 -2.22 3.57
N MET A 129 7.06 -1.19 4.06
CA MET A 129 5.67 -0.92 3.69
C MET A 129 5.53 -0.74 2.18
N LYS A 130 6.41 0.07 1.58
CA LYS A 130 6.43 0.28 0.13
C LYS A 130 6.78 -1.01 -0.62
N ALA A 131 7.78 -1.77 -0.15
CA ALA A 131 8.16 -3.04 -0.77
C ALA A 131 7.04 -4.11 -0.70
N LYS A 132 6.11 -4.00 0.25
CA LYS A 132 4.92 -4.86 0.36
C LYS A 132 3.67 -4.26 -0.28
N ASN A 133 3.79 -3.12 -0.97
CA ASN A 133 2.70 -2.41 -1.64
C ASN A 133 1.52 -2.06 -0.72
N VAL A 134 1.75 -1.87 0.59
CA VAL A 134 0.70 -1.42 1.52
C VAL A 134 0.61 0.10 1.60
N ILE A 135 1.62 0.81 1.10
CA ILE A 135 1.60 2.25 0.85
C ILE A 135 2.00 2.50 -0.61
N ARG A 136 1.48 3.58 -1.21
CA ARG A 136 1.87 4.01 -2.56
C ARG A 136 3.31 4.52 -2.58
N ASP A 137 3.67 5.36 -1.61
CA ASP A 137 4.97 6.02 -1.60
C ASP A 137 5.46 6.37 -0.20
N SER A 138 6.78 6.50 -0.08
CA SER A 138 7.47 7.01 1.10
C SER A 138 7.88 8.46 0.85
N ILE A 139 7.40 9.39 1.67
CA ILE A 139 7.51 10.84 1.43
C ILE A 139 8.41 11.48 2.49
N ASP A 140 9.25 12.44 2.11
CA ASP A 140 9.88 13.34 3.08
C ASP A 140 8.90 14.44 3.48
N TRP A 141 8.62 14.57 4.78
CA TRP A 141 7.80 15.62 5.38
C TRP A 141 8.03 17.01 4.77
N LYS A 142 9.28 17.41 4.50
CA LYS A 142 9.60 18.74 3.94
C LYS A 142 8.96 18.96 2.56
N ASN A 143 8.84 17.90 1.77
CA ASN A 143 8.28 17.93 0.42
C ASN A 143 6.81 17.51 0.37
N SER A 144 6.23 17.07 1.50
CA SER A 144 4.88 16.53 1.59
C SER A 144 3.82 17.47 1.00
N ARG A 145 3.85 18.77 1.36
CA ARG A 145 2.91 19.77 0.84
C ARG A 145 2.91 19.83 -0.68
N ARG A 146 4.10 19.90 -1.30
CA ARG A 146 4.23 19.96 -2.75
C ARG A 146 3.75 18.67 -3.41
N TYR A 147 4.10 17.53 -2.82
CA TYR A 147 3.67 16.21 -3.30
C TYR A 147 2.14 16.10 -3.30
N PHE A 148 1.52 16.34 -2.14
CA PHE A 148 0.07 16.21 -2.00
C PHE A 148 -0.70 17.25 -2.80
N PHE A 149 -0.18 18.47 -2.99
CA PHE A 149 -0.81 19.45 -3.87
C PHE A 149 -1.09 18.88 -5.28
N TRP A 150 -0.06 18.31 -5.91
CA TRP A 150 -0.20 17.74 -7.25
C TRP A 150 -1.02 16.46 -7.24
N ARG A 151 -0.83 15.60 -6.23
CA ARG A 151 -1.54 14.32 -6.16
C ARG A 151 -3.04 14.49 -5.92
N VAL A 152 -3.43 15.37 -4.99
CA VAL A 152 -4.83 15.69 -4.72
C VAL A 152 -5.47 16.27 -5.98
N LYS A 153 -4.84 17.27 -6.60
CA LYS A 153 -5.35 17.90 -7.83
C LYS A 153 -5.54 16.88 -8.95
N ARG A 154 -4.56 15.99 -9.16
CA ARG A 154 -4.66 14.89 -10.14
C ARG A 154 -5.86 13.99 -9.83
N ARG A 155 -5.97 13.49 -8.60
CA ARG A 155 -7.02 12.54 -8.22
C ARG A 155 -8.41 13.15 -8.31
N MET A 156 -8.58 14.42 -7.95
CA MET A 156 -9.85 15.13 -8.13
C MET A 156 -10.25 15.24 -9.60
N LEU A 157 -9.31 15.60 -10.49
CA LEU A 157 -9.58 15.69 -11.92
C LEU A 157 -9.86 14.32 -12.56
N GLN A 158 -9.09 13.29 -12.17
CA GLN A 158 -9.32 11.91 -12.62
C GLN A 158 -10.70 11.42 -12.17
N ASP A 159 -11.03 11.59 -10.88
CA ASP A 159 -12.32 11.19 -10.34
C ASP A 159 -13.48 11.90 -11.03
N HIS A 160 -13.35 13.21 -11.29
CA HIS A 160 -14.34 13.98 -12.02
C HIS A 160 -14.55 13.43 -13.44
N LEU A 161 -13.47 13.18 -14.17
CA LEU A 161 -13.53 12.61 -15.52
C LEU A 161 -14.17 11.22 -15.50
N ILE A 162 -13.75 10.34 -14.59
CA ILE A 162 -14.30 8.98 -14.47
C ILE A 162 -15.80 9.06 -14.18
N LYS A 163 -16.25 9.88 -13.23
CA LYS A 163 -17.67 10.08 -12.93
C LYS A 163 -18.46 10.56 -14.16
N ARG A 164 -17.85 11.40 -15.01
CA ARG A 164 -18.47 11.82 -16.29
C ARG A 164 -18.56 10.68 -17.29
N LEU A 165 -17.52 9.86 -17.41
CA LEU A 165 -17.52 8.68 -18.28
C LEU A 165 -18.56 7.65 -17.81
N GLN A 166 -18.68 7.42 -16.50
CA GLN A 166 -19.66 6.50 -15.93
C GLN A 166 -21.11 6.99 -16.12
N LYS A 167 -21.34 8.31 -16.18
CA LYS A 167 -22.64 8.85 -16.58
C LYS A 167 -22.94 8.66 -18.08
N ALA A 168 -21.92 8.55 -18.90
CA ALA A 168 -22.04 8.29 -20.34
C ALA A 168 -22.23 6.79 -20.63
N ASP A 169 -21.55 5.94 -19.87
CA ASP A 169 -21.63 4.48 -19.88
C ASP A 169 -21.73 3.95 -18.44
N PRO A 170 -22.95 3.64 -17.97
CA PRO A 170 -23.17 3.12 -16.62
C PRO A 170 -22.52 1.76 -16.34
N THR A 171 -22.08 1.02 -17.37
CA THR A 171 -21.40 -0.28 -17.19
C THR A 171 -19.90 -0.13 -16.92
N LEU A 172 -19.35 1.09 -17.09
CA LEU A 172 -17.94 1.36 -16.89
C LEU A 172 -17.57 1.34 -15.39
N SER A 173 -16.69 0.41 -15.02
CA SER A 173 -16.11 0.39 -13.67
C SER A 173 -15.10 1.52 -13.46
N HIS A 174 -14.85 1.89 -12.21
CA HIS A 174 -13.85 2.91 -11.87
C HIS A 174 -12.46 2.56 -12.45
N LYS A 175 -12.02 1.32 -12.26
CA LYS A 175 -10.78 0.78 -12.85
C LYS A 175 -10.77 0.83 -14.37
N GLY A 176 -11.90 0.57 -15.02
CA GLY A 176 -12.05 0.72 -16.46
C GLY A 176 -11.84 2.17 -16.90
N GLY A 177 -12.41 3.13 -16.17
CA GLY A 177 -12.20 4.55 -16.38
C GLY A 177 -10.73 4.97 -16.19
N GLU A 178 -10.05 4.47 -15.15
CA GLU A 178 -8.61 4.70 -14.94
C GLU A 178 -7.78 4.13 -16.10
N ALA A 179 -8.11 2.94 -16.60
CA ALA A 179 -7.43 2.33 -17.74
C ALA A 179 -7.60 3.15 -19.04
N LEU A 180 -8.78 3.73 -19.28
CA LEU A 180 -9.00 4.65 -20.40
C LEU A 180 -8.15 5.91 -20.27
N ILE A 181 -8.10 6.50 -19.07
CA ILE A 181 -7.25 7.68 -18.80
C ILE A 181 -5.78 7.34 -19.04
N GLN A 182 -5.33 6.18 -18.57
CA GLN A 182 -3.96 5.71 -18.80
C GLN A 182 -3.67 5.52 -20.29
N LYS A 183 -4.60 4.92 -21.05
CA LYS A 183 -4.49 4.77 -22.50
C LYS A 183 -4.38 6.12 -23.20
N TRP A 184 -5.30 7.05 -22.94
CA TRP A 184 -5.33 8.36 -23.61
C TRP A 184 -4.13 9.24 -23.27
N SER A 185 -3.64 9.15 -22.03
CA SER A 185 -2.42 9.87 -21.62
C SER A 185 -1.19 9.28 -22.31
N ALA A 186 -1.10 7.96 -22.45
CA ALA A 186 -0.03 7.30 -23.20
C ALA A 186 -0.06 7.67 -24.69
N GLU A 187 -1.23 7.70 -25.33
CA GLU A 187 -1.42 8.18 -26.71
C GLU A 187 -0.97 9.65 -26.89
N SER A 188 -1.05 10.45 -25.82
CA SER A 188 -0.61 11.84 -25.79
C SER A 188 0.87 12.01 -25.35
N ASN A 189 1.63 10.91 -25.22
CA ASN A 189 3.01 10.88 -24.71
C ASN A 189 3.19 11.55 -23.33
N VAL A 190 2.19 11.43 -22.46
CA VAL A 190 2.24 11.96 -21.09
C VAL A 190 2.72 10.89 -20.12
N ASP A 191 3.73 11.22 -19.34
CA ASP A 191 4.26 10.35 -18.29
C ASP A 191 3.25 10.23 -17.12
N PHE A 192 2.64 9.05 -17.02
CA PHE A 192 1.63 8.73 -16.01
C PHE A 192 2.19 8.71 -14.57
N SER A 193 3.51 8.56 -14.40
CA SER A 193 4.12 8.57 -13.07
C SER A 193 4.21 9.98 -12.48
N SER A 194 4.29 11.01 -13.33
CA SER A 194 4.39 12.40 -12.93
C SER A 194 3.02 13.03 -12.68
N ASP A 195 2.70 13.29 -11.40
CA ASP A 195 1.43 13.93 -11.03
C ASP A 195 1.26 15.31 -11.68
N GLN A 196 2.33 16.09 -11.80
CA GLN A 196 2.29 17.42 -12.41
C GLN A 196 1.93 17.38 -13.91
N LYS A 197 2.60 16.51 -14.69
CA LYS A 197 2.31 16.37 -16.13
C LYS A 197 0.89 15.85 -16.36
N MET A 198 0.46 14.91 -15.53
CA MET A 198 -0.89 14.37 -15.58
C MET A 198 -1.95 15.42 -15.27
N VAL A 199 -1.72 16.31 -14.29
CA VAL A 199 -2.62 17.43 -14.03
C VAL A 199 -2.72 18.35 -15.24
N SER A 200 -1.59 18.80 -15.80
CA SER A 200 -1.61 19.69 -16.97
C SER A 200 -2.35 19.07 -18.16
N TRP A 201 -2.17 17.77 -18.39
CA TRP A 201 -2.90 17.06 -19.45
C TRP A 201 -4.39 16.91 -19.14
N LEU A 202 -4.76 16.55 -17.89
CA LEU A 202 -6.17 16.44 -17.49
C LEU A 202 -6.92 17.76 -17.63
N GLU A 203 -6.28 18.88 -17.28
CA GLU A 203 -6.85 20.23 -17.43
C GLU A 203 -7.05 20.62 -18.91
N SER A 204 -6.22 20.10 -19.82
CA SER A 204 -6.37 20.36 -21.25
C SER A 204 -7.40 19.46 -21.94
N GLN A 205 -7.96 18.45 -21.25
CA GLN A 205 -8.92 17.54 -21.86
C GLN A 205 -10.32 18.16 -21.94
N ASN A 206 -10.95 18.03 -23.10
CA ASN A 206 -12.38 18.29 -23.22
C ASN A 206 -13.15 17.05 -22.69
N VAL A 207 -13.57 17.13 -21.43
CA VAL A 207 -14.25 16.06 -20.70
C VAL A 207 -15.57 15.69 -21.37
N ASP A 208 -16.36 16.67 -21.81
CA ASP A 208 -17.67 16.44 -22.40
C ASP A 208 -17.55 15.75 -23.77
N ALA A 209 -16.61 16.17 -24.61
CA ALA A 209 -16.36 15.52 -25.89
C ALA A 209 -15.95 14.04 -25.74
N ARG A 210 -15.11 13.73 -24.74
CA ARG A 210 -14.72 12.34 -24.42
C ARG A 210 -15.91 11.54 -23.90
N ALA A 211 -16.73 12.13 -23.03
CA ALA A 211 -17.93 11.50 -22.51
C ALA A 211 -18.95 11.22 -23.63
N ASP A 212 -19.15 12.14 -24.57
CA ASP A 212 -20.07 11.95 -25.71
C ASP A 212 -19.60 10.85 -26.66
N SER A 213 -18.29 10.72 -26.87
CA SER A 213 -17.72 9.62 -27.64
C SER A 213 -17.99 8.27 -26.97
N ILE A 214 -17.83 8.18 -25.65
CA ILE A 214 -18.11 6.96 -24.88
C ILE A 214 -19.62 6.66 -24.88
N ARG A 215 -20.47 7.66 -24.66
CA ARG A 215 -21.93 7.52 -24.75
C ARG A 215 -22.35 6.97 -26.10
N SER A 216 -21.80 7.51 -27.18
CA SER A 216 -22.09 7.04 -28.54
C SER A 216 -21.67 5.59 -28.75
N ALA A 217 -20.52 5.18 -28.23
CA ALA A 217 -20.06 3.79 -28.30
C ALA A 217 -20.97 2.86 -27.48
N PHE A 218 -21.36 3.29 -26.28
CA PHE A 218 -22.27 2.55 -25.40
C PHE A 218 -23.65 2.35 -26.04
N LEU A 219 -24.26 3.42 -26.57
CA LEU A 219 -25.56 3.33 -27.24
C LEU A 219 -25.51 2.42 -28.46
N LYS A 220 -24.43 2.47 -29.26
CA LYS A 220 -24.23 1.54 -30.39
C LYS A 220 -24.19 0.09 -29.90
N SER A 221 -23.45 -0.19 -28.83
CA SER A 221 -23.37 -1.53 -28.24
C SER A 221 -24.73 -2.01 -27.73
N GLN A 222 -25.47 -1.16 -27.02
CA GLN A 222 -26.81 -1.50 -26.53
C GLN A 222 -27.80 -1.76 -27.66
N ILE A 223 -27.82 -0.92 -28.69
CA ILE A 223 -28.68 -1.11 -29.87
C ILE A 223 -28.35 -2.46 -30.52
N GLN A 224 -27.06 -2.78 -30.69
CA GLN A 224 -26.63 -4.04 -31.27
C GLN A 224 -27.06 -5.25 -30.42
N GLU A 225 -26.93 -5.16 -29.10
CA GLU A 225 -27.33 -6.22 -28.18
C GLU A 225 -28.84 -6.45 -28.20
N LEU A 226 -29.63 -5.39 -28.04
CA LEU A 226 -31.10 -5.44 -28.10
C LEU A 226 -31.57 -5.96 -29.46
N PHE A 227 -30.94 -5.53 -30.55
CA PHE A 227 -31.24 -6.02 -31.89
C PHE A 227 -30.98 -7.52 -32.05
N ASN A 228 -29.92 -8.04 -31.43
CA ASN A 228 -29.59 -9.46 -31.43
C ASN A 228 -30.52 -10.30 -30.55
N GLN A 229 -31.23 -9.70 -29.60
CA GLN A 229 -32.24 -10.38 -28.79
C GLN A 229 -33.59 -10.51 -29.51
N LEU A 230 -33.85 -9.68 -30.53
CA LEU A 230 -35.09 -9.77 -31.31
C LEU A 230 -35.18 -11.08 -32.11
N PRO A 231 -36.38 -11.65 -32.30
CA PRO A 231 -36.60 -12.76 -33.23
C PRO A 231 -36.18 -12.40 -34.66
N ALA A 232 -35.65 -13.37 -35.41
CA ALA A 232 -35.08 -13.13 -36.74
C ALA A 232 -36.06 -12.46 -37.74
N GLY A 233 -37.38 -12.72 -37.60
CA GLY A 233 -38.42 -12.10 -38.44
C GLY A 233 -38.59 -10.59 -38.19
N GLU A 234 -38.49 -10.15 -36.93
CA GLU A 234 -38.73 -8.76 -36.53
C GLU A 234 -37.52 -7.84 -36.75
N ARG A 235 -36.31 -8.42 -36.80
CA ARG A 235 -35.06 -7.69 -37.11
C ARG A 235 -35.13 -6.95 -38.44
N SER A 236 -35.79 -7.54 -39.44
CA SER A 236 -35.94 -6.94 -40.77
C SER A 236 -36.83 -5.69 -40.76
N GLY A 237 -37.86 -5.65 -39.92
CA GLY A 237 -38.77 -4.51 -39.75
C GLY A 237 -38.16 -3.34 -38.97
N VAL A 238 -37.25 -3.62 -38.03
CA VAL A 238 -36.50 -2.58 -37.31
C VAL A 238 -35.45 -1.93 -38.23
N LEU A 239 -34.79 -2.70 -39.09
CA LEU A 239 -33.83 -2.14 -40.05
C LEU A 239 -34.48 -1.26 -41.13
N SER A 240 -35.72 -1.54 -41.51
CA SER A 240 -36.45 -0.70 -42.49
C SER A 240 -36.91 0.63 -41.89
N THR A 241 -37.22 0.68 -40.60
CA THR A 241 -37.62 1.91 -39.89
C THR A 241 -36.43 2.80 -39.52
N LEU A 242 -35.25 2.24 -39.28
CA LEU A 242 -34.02 3.02 -39.00
C LEU A 242 -33.35 3.64 -40.23
N ARG A 243 -33.78 3.28 -41.45
CA ARG A 243 -33.23 3.80 -42.72
C ARG A 243 -34.00 5.03 -43.25
N ALA A 244 -35.06 5.47 -42.58
CA ALA A 244 -35.83 6.67 -42.90
C ALA A 244 -35.32 7.88 -42.09
#